data_AF-A0A972WL25-F1
#
_entry.id   AF-A0A972WL25-F1
#
_cell.length_a   1.000
_cell.length_b   1.000
_cell.length_c   1.000
_cell.angle_alpha   90.00
_cell.angle_beta   90.00
_cell.angle_gamma   90.00
#
_symmetry.space_group_name_H-M   'P 1'
#
loop_
_entity.id
_entity.type
_entity.pdbx_description
1 polymer ?
#
loop_
_entity_poly.entity_id
_entity_poly.type
_entity_poly.pdbx_seq_one_letter_code
_entity_poly.pdbx_strand_id
1 'polypeptide(L)' 'MTDTEHEKTIRSSRRLKGFALHLLAYFVVMIILVPVNLFVFPDTVWFVLPLVGWGSVLAAHVAYILGLFGSGGPKQ' A
#
# COMPACT_ATOMS: atom_id res chain seq x y z
N MET A 1 5.78 -11.73 -34.14
CA MET A 1 5.07 -10.62 -33.48
C MET A 1 4.47 -11.15 -32.18
N THR A 2 5.32 -11.55 -31.23
CA THR A 2 4.93 -12.24 -29.98
C THR A 2 5.55 -11.60 -28.74
N ASP A 3 6.48 -10.67 -28.92
CA ASP A 3 7.22 -10.05 -27.82
C ASP A 3 6.41 -8.99 -27.06
N THR A 4 5.46 -8.32 -27.71
CA THR A 4 4.69 -7.22 -27.12
C THR A 4 3.64 -7.62 -26.08
N GLU A 5 3.14 -8.85 -26.12
CA GLU A 5 2.11 -9.32 -25.17
C GLU A 5 2.74 -9.94 -23.91
N HIS A 6 3.92 -10.58 -24.03
CA HIS A 6 4.60 -11.19 -22.90
C HIS A 6 5.25 -10.14 -21.97
N GLU A 7 5.79 -9.05 -22.52
CA GLU A 7 6.34 -7.97 -21.68
C GLU A 7 5.28 -7.23 -20.86
N LYS A 8 4.05 -7.09 -21.37
CA LYS A 8 2.96 -6.37 -20.67
C LYS A 8 2.47 -7.13 -19.44
N THR A 9 2.35 -8.45 -19.52
CA THR A 9 1.89 -9.29 -18.40
C THR A 9 2.92 -9.35 -17.26
N ILE A 10 4.21 -9.39 -17.59
CA ILE A 10 5.32 -9.35 -16.62
C ILE A 10 5.39 -7.97 -15.94
N ARG A 11 5.21 -6.88 -16.70
CA ARG A 11 5.31 -5.50 -16.19
C ARG A 11 4.17 -5.13 -15.23
N SER A 12 2.95 -5.61 -15.49
CA SER A 12 1.81 -5.45 -14.57
C SER A 12 2.05 -6.16 -13.23
N SER A 13 2.53 -7.40 -13.29
CA SER A 13 2.78 -8.24 -12.11
C SER A 13 3.86 -7.66 -11.18
N ARG A 14 4.88 -6.99 -11.73
CA ARG A 14 5.99 -6.42 -10.94
C ARG A 14 5.56 -5.22 -10.10
N ARG A 15 4.61 -4.40 -10.58
CA ARG A 15 4.07 -3.26 -9.84
C ARG A 15 3.23 -3.70 -8.65
N LEU A 16 2.39 -4.72 -8.85
CA LEU A 16 1.55 -5.27 -7.79
C LEU A 16 2.38 -5.97 -6.70
N LYS A 17 3.45 -6.68 -7.10
CA LYS A 17 4.39 -7.31 -6.14
C LYS A 17 5.12 -6.29 -5.29
N GLY A 18 5.60 -5.19 -5.88
CA GLY A 18 6.25 -4.11 -5.12
C GLY A 18 5.32 -3.45 -4.11
N PHE A 19 4.05 -3.24 -4.50
CA PHE A 19 3.00 -2.73 -3.62
C PHE A 19 2.65 -3.71 -2.49
N ALA A 20 2.45 -4.99 -2.81
CA ALA A 20 2.16 -6.02 -1.82
C ALA A 20 3.28 -6.14 -0.77
N LEU A 21 4.55 -6.00 -1.20
CA LEU A 21 5.69 -6.01 -0.30
C LEU A 21 5.72 -4.77 0.61
N HIS A 22 5.37 -3.58 0.08
CA HIS A 22 5.21 -2.37 0.90
C HIS A 22 4.05 -2.50 1.90
N LEU A 23 2.92 -3.08 1.50
CA LEU A 23 1.78 -3.33 2.38
C LEU A 23 2.14 -4.32 3.50
N LEU A 24 2.84 -5.40 3.16
CA LEU A 24 3.33 -6.37 4.14
C LEU A 24 4.31 -5.71 5.11
N ALA A 25 5.27 -4.93 4.60
CA ALA A 25 6.22 -4.18 5.43
C ALA A 25 5.49 -3.20 6.36
N TYR A 26 4.44 -2.52 5.89
CA TYR A 26 3.61 -1.63 6.72
C TYR A 26 2.98 -2.38 7.90
N PHE A 27 2.36 -3.54 7.67
CA PHE A 27 1.80 -4.35 8.75
C PHE A 27 2.86 -4.83 9.75
N VAL A 28 4.01 -5.30 9.26
CA VAL A 28 5.11 -5.74 10.11
C VAL A 28 5.63 -4.58 10.97
N VAL A 29 5.86 -3.41 10.36
CA VAL A 29 6.30 -2.21 11.07
C VAL A 29 5.27 -1.80 12.14
N MET A 30 3.97 -1.82 11.83
CA MET A 30 2.92 -1.50 12.82
C MET A 30 2.88 -2.47 14.00
N ILE A 31 2.99 -3.78 13.73
CA ILE A 31 3.04 -4.81 14.78
C ILE A 31 4.24 -4.61 15.70
N ILE A 32 5.35 -4.08 15.18
CA ILE A 32 6.55 -3.77 15.99
C ILE A 32 6.38 -2.42 16.71
N LEU A 33 5.87 -1.39 16.04
CA LEU A 33 5.77 -0.04 16.60
C LEU A 33 4.79 0.07 17.75
N VAL A 34 3.66 -0.63 17.69
CA VAL A 34 2.64 -0.61 18.74
C VAL A 34 3.23 -1.05 20.10
N PRO A 35 3.83 -2.25 20.24
CA PRO A 35 4.46 -2.64 21.49
C PRO A 35 5.66 -1.76 21.82
N VAL A 36 6.50 -1.36 20.86
CA VAL A 36 7.63 -0.45 21.13
C VAL A 36 7.15 0.88 21.74
N ASN A 37 6.05 1.45 21.24
CA ASN A 37 5.47 2.66 21.83
C ASN A 37 4.99 2.40 23.27
N LEU A 38 4.29 1.28 23.49
CA LEU A 38 3.78 0.91 24.82
C LEU A 38 4.90 0.67 25.83
N PHE A 39 6.06 0.15 25.40
CA PHE A 39 7.18 -0.15 26.28
C PHE A 39 8.17 1.00 26.47
N VAL A 40 8.45 1.80 25.44
CA VAL A 40 9.50 2.84 25.50
C VAL A 40 8.94 4.20 25.90
N PHE A 41 7.78 4.58 25.36
CA PHE A 41 7.19 5.90 25.60
C PHE A 41 5.65 5.78 25.75
N PRO A 42 5.15 5.22 26.87
CA PRO A 42 3.72 5.02 27.07
C PRO A 42 2.93 6.34 27.06
N ASP A 43 3.54 7.45 27.47
CA ASP A 43 2.90 8.77 27.54
C ASP A 43 2.89 9.50 26.19
N THR A 44 3.60 9.01 25.17
CA THR A 44 3.71 9.68 23.87
C THR A 44 3.32 8.74 22.74
N VAL A 45 2.23 9.08 22.05
CA VAL A 45 1.64 8.24 21.00
C VAL A 45 2.27 8.55 19.63
N TRP A 46 3.53 8.18 19.43
CA TRP A 46 4.28 8.55 18.21
C TRP A 46 3.99 7.62 17.03
N PHE A 47 3.49 6.41 17.27
CA PHE A 47 3.12 5.47 16.20
C PHE A 47 1.99 5.99 15.28
N VAL A 48 1.24 7.00 15.73
CA VAL A 48 0.20 7.67 14.93
C VAL A 48 0.78 8.35 13.68
N LEU A 49 2.02 8.83 13.74
CA LEU A 49 2.69 9.46 12.58
C LEU A 49 2.84 8.49 11.39
N PRO A 50 3.47 7.31 11.54
CA PRO A 50 3.50 6.33 10.47
C PRO A 50 2.10 5.75 10.17
N LEU A 51 1.20 5.68 11.15
CA LEU A 51 -0.17 5.19 10.93
C LEU A 51 -0.95 6.10 9.98
N VAL A 52 -0.93 7.41 10.24
CA VAL A 52 -1.67 8.41 9.46
C VAL A 52 -0.92 8.75 8.18
N GLY A 53 0.39 9.01 8.27
CA GLY A 53 1.20 9.40 7.10
C GLY A 53 1.28 8.28 6.07
N TRP A 54 1.70 7.09 6.47
CA TRP A 54 1.87 5.98 5.52
C TRP A 54 0.53 5.29 5.23
N GLY A 55 -0.38 5.23 6.20
CA GLY A 55 -1.75 4.73 5.97
C GLY A 55 -2.52 5.56 4.94
N SER A 56 -2.31 6.89 4.87
CA SER A 56 -2.96 7.74 3.86
C SER A 56 -2.49 7.41 2.43
N VAL A 57 -1.19 7.16 2.23
CA VAL A 57 -0.64 6.77 0.92
C VAL A 57 -1.18 5.40 0.50
N LEU A 58 -1.30 4.49 1.47
CA LEU A 58 -1.86 3.16 1.25
C LEU A 58 -3.36 3.23 0.90
N ALA A 59 -4.13 4.03 1.63
CA ALA A 59 -5.55 4.27 1.36
C ALA A 59 -5.75 4.86 -0.05
N ALA A 60 -4.92 5.83 -0.45
CA ALA A 60 -4.94 6.38 -1.81
C ALA A 60 -4.63 5.32 -2.88
N HIS A 61 -3.66 4.43 -2.64
CA HIS A 61 -3.35 3.33 -3.55
C HIS A 61 -4.48 2.31 -3.65
N VAL A 62 -5.06 1.92 -2.51
CA VAL A 62 -6.19 0.99 -2.48
C VAL A 62 -7.38 1.60 -3.19
N ALA A 63 -7.70 2.88 -2.96
CA ALA A 63 -8.75 3.60 -3.68
C ALA A 63 -8.47 3.68 -5.19
N TYR A 64 -7.22 3.88 -5.60
CA TYR A 64 -6.83 3.85 -7.01
C TYR A 64 -7.03 2.46 -7.63
N ILE A 65 -6.60 1.39 -6.95
CA ILE A 65 -6.75 -0.01 -7.43
C ILE A 65 -8.21 -0.44 -7.43
N LEU A 66 -9.01 -0.04 -6.43
CA LEU A 66 -10.44 -0.29 -6.38
C LEU A 66 -11.22 0.47 -7.46
N GLY A 67 -10.59 1.41 -8.17
CA GLY A 67 -11.25 2.22 -9.17
C GLY A 67 -12.15 3.32 -8.58
N LEU A 68 -11.97 3.70 -7.31
CA LEU A 68 -12.67 4.84 -6.70
C LEU A 68 -12.29 6.17 -7.36
N PHE A 69 -11.07 6.26 -7.92
CA PHE A 69 -10.64 7.35 -8.81
C PHE A 69 -10.77 6.99 -10.29
N GLY A 70 -11.29 5.80 -10.60
CA GLY A 70 -11.69 5.39 -11.94
C GLY A 70 -13.05 6.00 -12.24
N SER A 71 -13.01 7.11 -12.98
CA SER A 71 -14.17 7.76 -13.58
C SER A 71 -15.21 6.75 -14.04
N GLY A 72 -16.47 7.00 -13.71
CA GLY A 72 -17.59 6.43 -14.44
C GLY A 72 -17.36 6.55 -15.94
N GLY A 73 -17.30 5.42 -16.60
CA GLY A 73 -17.28 5.33 -18.05
C GLY A 73 -18.05 4.08 -18.42
N PRO A 74 -19.38 4.16 -18.64
CA PRO A 74 -20.08 3.10 -19.33
C PRO A 74 -19.49 3.02 -20.74
N LYS A 75 -18.85 1.90 -21.07
CA LYS A 75 -18.56 1.54 -22.45
C LYS A 75 -18.94 0.08 -22.67
N GLN A 76 -20.22 -0.08 -23.06
CA GLN A 76 -20.69 -0.86 -24.21
C GLN A 76 -19.60 -1.64 -24.97
#